data_AF-A0A285Q321-F1
#
_entry.id   AF-A0A285Q321-F1
#
_cell.length_a   1.000
_cell.length_b   1.000
_cell.length_c   1.000
_cell.angle_alpha   90.00
_cell.angle_beta   90.00
_cell.angle_gamma   90.00
#
_symmetry.space_group_name_H-M   'P 1'
#
loop_
_entity.id
_entity.type
_entity.pdbx_description
1 polymer ?
#
loop_
_entity_poly.entity_id
_entity_poly.type
_entity_poly.pdbx_seq_one_letter_code
_entity_poly.pdbx_strand_id
1 'polypeptide(L)'
;MLFIEELNKKLHDRKTFDCGLADVNEFLKKRASQQALQSVNRTWVALDDATVDRQPAPIVGFYTLTSCTVAHAEIPGNYPHYPLPAFKLAWLGVHTDYQGTPMRVGEELLVEALLQSWDLYTNTQLGVALVVDPLTQKSEDFFRKYDFQGIGRSFHGNQTLYLPMKKIRQMIETDLLLGAQEKFGSKAKAQRWFDTPDDLLGGLTPRKMVDEAGGVGALEELLYHS
;
A
#
# COMPACT_ATOMS: atom_id res chain seq x y z
N MET A 1 -7.75 -7.77 -15.65
CA MET A 1 -7.01 -6.61 -15.13
C MET A 1 -7.63 -6.23 -13.81
N LEU A 2 -6.87 -5.63 -12.88
CA LEU A 2 -7.43 -5.14 -11.63
C LEU A 2 -7.55 -3.62 -11.67
N PHE A 3 -8.63 -3.10 -11.11
CA PHE A 3 -8.79 -1.69 -10.81
C PHE A 3 -8.84 -1.51 -9.30
N ILE A 4 -8.13 -0.53 -8.78
CA ILE A 4 -8.13 -0.22 -7.35
C ILE A 4 -8.65 1.20 -7.16
N GLU A 5 -9.71 1.34 -6.36
CA GLU A 5 -10.36 2.63 -6.11
C GLU A 5 -10.87 2.75 -4.67
N GLU A 6 -11.17 3.97 -4.21
CA GLU A 6 -11.70 4.18 -2.86
C GLU A 6 -13.08 3.54 -2.71
N LEU A 7 -13.32 2.91 -1.55
CA LEU A 7 -14.55 2.20 -1.25
C LEU A 7 -15.77 3.14 -1.28
N ASN A 8 -16.69 2.86 -2.19
CA ASN A 8 -17.99 3.49 -2.26
C ASN A 8 -19.09 2.50 -1.88
N LYS A 9 -19.70 2.71 -0.70
CA LYS A 9 -20.77 1.86 -0.16
C LYS A 9 -21.97 1.67 -1.11
N LYS A 10 -22.21 2.61 -2.04
CA LYS A 10 -23.32 2.53 -3.00
C LYS A 10 -22.97 1.71 -4.24
N LEU A 11 -21.70 1.66 -4.61
CA LEU A 11 -21.24 1.03 -5.85
C LEU A 11 -20.71 -0.39 -5.62
N HIS A 12 -20.09 -0.66 -4.48
CA HIS A 12 -19.36 -1.92 -4.25
C HIS A 12 -20.12 -2.94 -3.41
N ASP A 13 -20.03 -4.22 -3.81
CA ASP A 13 -20.67 -5.34 -3.13
C ASP A 13 -19.84 -5.81 -1.94
N ARG A 14 -20.02 -5.10 -0.83
CA ARG A 14 -19.37 -5.47 0.44
C ARG A 14 -20.01 -6.69 1.08
N LYS A 15 -21.27 -7.01 0.79
CA LYS A 15 -22.06 -7.99 1.55
C LYS A 15 -21.64 -9.42 1.22
N THR A 16 -21.30 -9.68 -0.04
CA THR A 16 -20.89 -11.01 -0.52
C THR A 16 -19.42 -11.31 -0.26
N PHE A 17 -18.58 -10.29 -0.04
CA PHE A 17 -17.15 -10.47 0.20
C PHE A 17 -16.83 -11.51 1.29
N ASP A 18 -15.97 -12.47 0.95
CA ASP A 18 -15.43 -13.44 1.88
C ASP A 18 -13.95 -13.71 1.60
N CYS A 19 -13.08 -13.41 2.57
CA CYS A 19 -11.65 -13.74 2.52
C CYS A 19 -11.26 -14.94 3.41
N GLY A 20 -12.24 -15.62 4.00
CA GLY A 20 -12.04 -16.72 4.95
C GLY A 20 -11.75 -16.30 6.39
N LEU A 21 -11.68 -14.99 6.68
CA LEU A 21 -11.47 -14.44 8.03
C LEU A 21 -12.66 -13.60 8.47
N ALA A 22 -13.38 -14.07 9.49
CA ALA A 22 -14.64 -13.46 9.95
C ALA A 22 -14.50 -11.98 10.34
N ASP A 23 -13.44 -11.64 11.10
CA ASP A 23 -13.21 -10.25 11.56
C ASP A 23 -12.96 -9.28 10.40
N VAL A 24 -12.19 -9.73 9.40
CA VAL A 24 -11.86 -8.98 8.18
C VAL A 24 -13.12 -8.76 7.34
N ASN A 25 -13.91 -9.82 7.14
CA ASN A 25 -15.19 -9.76 6.43
C ASN A 25 -16.17 -8.81 7.13
N GLU A 26 -16.29 -8.91 8.45
CA GLU A 26 -17.19 -8.07 9.24
C GLU A 26 -16.77 -6.59 9.19
N PHE A 27 -15.46 -6.32 9.24
CA PHE A 27 -14.94 -4.98 9.07
C PHE A 27 -15.41 -4.33 7.76
N LEU A 28 -15.17 -4.98 6.61
CA LEU A 28 -15.57 -4.42 5.31
C LEU A 28 -17.10 -4.25 5.22
N LYS A 29 -17.86 -5.26 5.66
CA LYS A 29 -19.32 -5.30 5.60
C LYS A 29 -19.97 -4.20 6.41
N LYS A 30 -19.49 -3.96 7.63
CA LYS A 30 -20.20 -3.15 8.63
C LYS A 30 -19.48 -1.86 9.01
N ARG A 31 -18.14 -1.85 9.06
CA ARG A 31 -17.36 -0.81 9.76
C ARG A 31 -16.59 0.12 8.83
N ALA A 32 -16.04 -0.39 7.72
CA ALA A 32 -15.14 0.38 6.83
C ALA A 32 -15.69 1.76 6.45
N SER A 33 -16.88 1.81 5.81
CA SER A 33 -17.47 3.08 5.38
C SER A 33 -17.91 3.99 6.54
N GLN A 34 -18.28 3.44 7.71
CA GLN A 34 -18.66 4.25 8.87
C GLN A 34 -17.44 4.92 9.49
N GLN A 35 -16.34 4.19 9.63
CA GLN A 35 -15.08 4.71 10.13
C GLN A 35 -14.46 5.73 9.17
N ALA A 36 -14.63 5.55 7.85
CA ALA A 36 -14.21 6.54 6.86
C ALA A 36 -14.92 7.90 7.05
N LEU A 37 -16.23 7.90 7.30
CA LEU A 37 -17.03 9.10 7.60
C LEU A 37 -16.58 9.80 8.90
N GLN A 38 -15.99 9.06 9.83
CA GLN A 38 -15.44 9.59 11.08
C GLN A 38 -13.96 9.98 10.97
N SER A 39 -13.38 9.94 9.76
CA SER A 39 -11.95 10.18 9.51
C SER A 39 -11.01 9.25 10.29
N VAL A 40 -11.48 8.06 10.66
CA VAL A 40 -10.68 7.05 11.36
C VAL A 40 -9.82 6.28 10.37
N ASN A 41 -10.29 6.05 9.14
CA ASN A 41 -9.55 5.30 8.13
C ASN A 41 -9.91 5.73 6.71
N ARG A 42 -9.17 5.18 5.74
CA ARG A 42 -9.54 5.16 4.32
C ARG A 42 -9.40 3.73 3.81
N THR A 43 -10.32 3.29 2.96
CA THR A 43 -10.39 1.91 2.46
C THR A 43 -10.48 1.94 0.95
N TRP A 44 -9.67 1.12 0.30
CA TRP A 44 -9.67 0.93 -1.16
C TRP A 44 -10.02 -0.51 -1.48
N VAL A 45 -10.68 -0.72 -2.61
CA VAL A 45 -11.12 -2.03 -3.09
C VAL A 45 -10.49 -2.34 -4.43
N ALA A 46 -10.07 -3.59 -4.62
CA ALA A 46 -9.75 -4.14 -5.91
C ALA A 46 -11.02 -4.72 -6.56
N LEU A 47 -11.20 -4.40 -7.83
CA LEU A 47 -12.26 -4.90 -8.70
C LEU A 47 -11.61 -5.63 -9.87
N ASP A 48 -12.18 -6.78 -10.26
CA ASP A 48 -11.77 -7.46 -11.49
C ASP A 48 -12.54 -6.88 -12.67
N ASP A 49 -11.81 -6.42 -13.68
CA ASP A 49 -12.31 -5.96 -14.98
C ASP A 49 -13.38 -6.88 -15.58
N ALA A 50 -13.23 -8.21 -15.42
CA ALA A 50 -14.22 -9.17 -15.91
C ALA A 50 -15.60 -9.08 -15.22
N THR A 51 -15.69 -8.41 -14.08
CA THR A 51 -16.90 -8.35 -13.26
C THR A 51 -17.30 -6.95 -12.80
N VAL A 52 -16.50 -5.92 -13.13
CA VAL A 52 -16.65 -4.55 -12.64
C VAL A 52 -17.99 -3.91 -13.06
N ASP A 53 -18.55 -4.30 -14.20
CA ASP A 53 -19.83 -3.78 -14.72
C ASP A 53 -21.07 -4.27 -13.93
N ARG A 54 -20.91 -5.27 -13.06
CA ARG A 54 -22.02 -5.75 -12.22
C ARG A 54 -22.37 -4.71 -11.18
N GLN A 55 -23.65 -4.65 -10.81
CA GLN A 55 -24.14 -3.67 -9.82
C GLN A 55 -24.90 -4.38 -8.68
N PRO A 56 -24.42 -4.29 -7.43
CA PRO A 56 -23.15 -3.67 -7.02
C PRO A 56 -21.91 -4.44 -7.53
N ALA A 57 -20.78 -3.74 -7.74
CA ALA A 57 -19.55 -4.29 -8.29
C ALA A 57 -18.85 -5.23 -7.28
N PRO A 58 -18.54 -6.49 -7.65
CA PRO A 58 -17.87 -7.45 -6.78
C PRO A 58 -16.49 -6.98 -6.35
N ILE A 59 -16.24 -7.02 -5.04
CA ILE A 59 -14.92 -6.74 -4.46
C ILE A 59 -14.11 -8.03 -4.49
N VAL A 60 -12.94 -8.01 -5.13
CA VAL A 60 -12.03 -9.18 -5.20
C VAL A 60 -10.93 -9.10 -4.16
N GLY A 61 -10.72 -7.92 -3.58
CA GLY A 61 -9.87 -7.69 -2.43
C GLY A 61 -9.97 -6.25 -1.94
N PHE A 62 -9.43 -5.94 -0.77
CA PHE A 62 -9.41 -4.59 -0.24
C PHE A 62 -8.24 -4.37 0.72
N TYR A 63 -7.88 -3.12 0.93
CA TYR A 63 -7.03 -2.72 2.05
C TYR A 63 -7.54 -1.45 2.73
N THR A 64 -7.10 -1.23 3.97
CA THR A 64 -7.47 -0.06 4.76
C THR A 64 -6.23 0.52 5.44
N LEU A 65 -6.03 1.83 5.26
CA LEU A 65 -5.01 2.61 5.97
C LEU A 65 -5.63 3.44 7.10
N THR A 66 -4.89 3.57 8.19
CA THR A 66 -5.15 4.50 9.30
C THR A 66 -3.84 4.98 9.90
N SER A 67 -3.89 5.95 10.81
CA SER A 67 -2.72 6.41 11.56
C SER A 67 -2.56 5.59 12.86
N CYS A 68 -1.33 5.46 13.32
CA CYS A 68 -1.01 4.87 14.62
C CYS A 68 0.24 5.49 15.23
N THR A 69 0.61 5.01 16.40
CA THR A 69 1.90 5.31 17.01
C THR A 69 2.65 4.03 17.35
N VAL A 70 3.97 4.13 17.37
CA VAL A 70 4.90 3.09 17.79
C VAL A 70 5.83 3.66 18.85
N ALA A 71 6.24 2.85 19.81
CA ALA A 71 7.22 3.28 20.80
C ALA A 71 8.58 3.46 20.13
N HIS A 72 9.37 4.44 20.57
CA HIS A 72 10.71 4.68 20.03
C HIS A 72 11.66 3.47 20.15
N ALA A 73 11.42 2.60 21.15
CA ALA A 73 12.20 1.38 21.35
C ALA A 73 11.77 0.20 20.46
N GLU A 74 10.60 0.29 19.81
CA GLU A 74 10.06 -0.77 18.93
C GLU A 74 10.69 -0.75 17.53
N ILE A 75 11.30 0.38 17.13
CA ILE A 75 11.88 0.58 15.80
C ILE A 75 13.32 1.07 15.93
N PRO A 76 14.29 0.47 15.21
CA PRO A 76 15.68 0.90 15.21
C PRO A 76 15.82 2.30 14.62
N GLY A 77 16.52 3.18 15.32
CA GLY A 77 16.84 4.53 14.86
C GLY A 77 17.24 5.46 16.00
N ASN A 78 17.77 6.63 15.64
CA ASN A 78 18.02 7.70 16.61
C ASN A 78 16.76 8.54 16.76
N TYR A 79 15.76 7.99 17.46
CA TYR A 79 14.48 8.63 17.67
C TYR A 79 14.36 9.25 19.06
N PRO A 80 13.57 10.33 19.22
CA PRO A 80 13.30 10.90 20.52
C PRO A 80 12.47 9.94 21.39
N HIS A 81 12.55 10.10 22.71
CA HIS A 81 11.90 9.23 23.69
C HIS A 81 10.38 9.51 23.87
N TYR A 82 9.63 9.60 22.77
CA TYR A 82 8.17 9.72 22.75
C TYR A 82 7.54 8.83 21.66
N PRO A 83 6.21 8.60 21.67
CA PRO A 83 5.56 7.79 20.64
C PRO A 83 5.76 8.39 19.25
N LEU A 84 6.28 7.60 18.33
CA LEU A 84 6.58 8.02 16.97
C LEU A 84 5.33 7.87 16.08
N PRO A 85 5.05 8.83 15.18
CA PRO A 85 3.97 8.69 14.23
C PRO A 85 4.27 7.57 13.24
N ALA A 86 3.28 6.75 12.91
CA ALA A 86 3.38 5.71 11.91
C ALA A 86 2.04 5.53 11.18
N PHE A 87 2.08 4.92 10.00
CA PHE A 87 0.89 4.48 9.28
C PHE A 87 0.59 3.03 9.63
N LYS A 88 -0.68 2.65 9.53
CA LYS A 88 -1.14 1.30 9.79
C LYS A 88 -1.90 0.78 8.59
N LEU A 89 -1.43 -0.34 8.03
CA LEU A 89 -2.25 -1.18 7.17
C LEU A 89 -3.11 -2.05 8.09
N ALA A 90 -4.29 -1.52 8.41
CA ALA A 90 -5.18 -2.06 9.43
C ALA A 90 -5.90 -3.32 8.96
N TRP A 91 -6.26 -3.35 7.69
CA TRP A 91 -6.95 -4.49 7.08
C TRP A 91 -6.40 -4.72 5.68
N LEU A 92 -6.18 -5.98 5.34
CA LEU A 92 -5.94 -6.45 3.98
C LEU A 92 -6.66 -7.79 3.85
N GLY A 93 -7.55 -7.88 2.86
CA GLY A 93 -8.33 -9.09 2.60
C GLY A 93 -8.40 -9.36 1.10
N VAL A 94 -8.18 -10.61 0.71
CA VAL A 94 -8.37 -11.08 -0.67
C VAL A 94 -9.52 -12.07 -0.67
N HIS A 95 -10.47 -11.89 -1.58
CA HIS A 95 -11.61 -12.78 -1.72
C HIS A 95 -11.12 -14.23 -1.97
N THR A 96 -11.75 -15.23 -1.35
CA THR A 96 -11.28 -16.63 -1.40
C THR A 96 -11.05 -17.14 -2.81
N ASP A 97 -11.95 -16.80 -3.73
CA ASP A 97 -11.87 -17.20 -5.15
C ASP A 97 -10.66 -16.61 -5.90
N TYR A 98 -10.03 -15.58 -5.33
CA TYR A 98 -8.87 -14.88 -5.90
C TYR A 98 -7.58 -15.16 -5.13
N GLN A 99 -7.63 -15.93 -4.05
CA GLN A 99 -6.43 -16.29 -3.29
C GLN A 99 -5.60 -17.35 -4.04
N GLY A 100 -4.28 -17.12 -4.14
CA GLY A 100 -3.37 -18.08 -4.77
C GLY A 100 -3.54 -18.21 -6.28
N THR A 101 -4.32 -17.33 -6.91
CA THR A 101 -4.45 -17.27 -8.37
C THR A 101 -3.27 -16.51 -9.00
N PRO A 102 -3.04 -16.68 -10.32
CA PRO A 102 -2.02 -15.91 -11.03
C PRO A 102 -2.24 -14.38 -11.01
N MET A 103 -3.43 -13.90 -10.64
CA MET A 103 -3.73 -12.46 -10.55
C MET A 103 -3.03 -11.76 -9.38
N ARG A 104 -2.54 -12.50 -8.37
CA ARG A 104 -1.75 -11.96 -7.25
C ARG A 104 -2.38 -10.75 -6.55
N VAL A 105 -3.71 -10.79 -6.34
CA VAL A 105 -4.48 -9.67 -5.75
C VAL A 105 -3.89 -9.17 -4.43
N GLY A 106 -3.37 -10.06 -3.58
CA GLY A 106 -2.77 -9.65 -2.29
C GLY A 106 -1.53 -8.77 -2.46
N GLU A 107 -0.70 -9.09 -3.44
CA GLU A 107 0.48 -8.31 -3.79
C GLU A 107 0.13 -6.97 -4.42
N GLU A 108 -0.82 -6.94 -5.35
CA GLU A 108 -1.28 -5.71 -5.99
C GLU A 108 -1.83 -4.73 -4.94
N LEU A 109 -2.66 -5.22 -4.01
CA LEU A 109 -3.14 -4.40 -2.89
C LEU A 109 -2.03 -3.96 -1.95
N LEU A 110 -0.98 -4.76 -1.76
CA LEU A 110 0.15 -4.37 -0.93
C LEU A 110 0.95 -3.25 -1.61
N VAL A 111 1.23 -3.37 -2.91
CA VAL A 111 1.91 -2.31 -3.68
C VAL A 111 1.14 -1.00 -3.56
N GLU A 112 -0.17 -1.03 -3.82
CA GLU A 112 -1.01 0.17 -3.64
C GLU A 112 -0.98 0.72 -2.21
N ALA A 113 -1.05 -0.14 -1.19
CA ALA A 113 -0.95 0.29 0.19
C ALA A 113 0.41 0.96 0.51
N LEU A 114 1.51 0.48 -0.09
CA LEU A 114 2.84 1.09 0.05
C LEU A 114 2.91 2.45 -0.65
N LEU A 115 2.40 2.54 -1.88
CA LEU A 115 2.33 3.79 -2.65
C LEU A 115 1.50 4.84 -1.92
N GLN A 116 0.30 4.49 -1.46
CA GLN A 116 -0.55 5.41 -0.69
C GLN A 116 0.08 5.80 0.65
N SER A 117 0.78 4.89 1.33
CA SER A 117 1.50 5.24 2.56
C SER A 117 2.63 6.23 2.30
N TRP A 118 3.32 6.09 1.17
CA TRP A 118 4.35 7.02 0.75
C TRP A 118 3.78 8.38 0.36
N ASP A 119 2.65 8.42 -0.37
CA ASP A 119 1.99 9.68 -0.70
C ASP A 119 1.50 10.43 0.56
N LEU A 120 0.95 9.71 1.54
CA LEU A 120 0.62 10.29 2.84
C LEU A 120 1.86 10.86 3.55
N TYR A 121 3.01 10.17 3.46
CA TYR A 121 4.27 10.68 3.99
C TYR A 121 4.72 11.94 3.26
N THR A 122 4.74 11.98 1.93
CA THR A 122 5.20 13.16 1.17
C THR A 122 4.31 14.38 1.40
N ASN A 123 3.00 14.18 1.60
CA ASN A 123 2.06 15.25 1.92
C ASN A 123 2.20 15.81 3.35
N THR A 124 2.64 15.00 4.31
CA THR A 124 2.65 15.39 5.74
C THR A 124 4.04 15.57 6.33
N GLN A 125 5.05 14.95 5.72
CA GLN A 125 6.41 14.75 6.25
C GLN A 125 6.43 14.10 7.64
N LEU A 126 5.39 13.33 7.97
CA LEU A 126 5.22 12.60 9.22
C LEU A 126 5.03 11.11 8.96
N GLY A 127 5.56 10.28 9.84
CA GLY A 127 5.47 8.82 9.74
C GLY A 127 6.84 8.18 9.61
N VAL A 128 7.20 7.29 10.54
CA VAL A 128 8.50 6.58 10.52
C VAL A 128 8.43 5.21 9.84
N ALA A 129 7.24 4.62 9.77
CA ALA A 129 7.01 3.30 9.20
C ALA A 129 5.54 3.06 8.83
N LEU A 130 5.31 2.02 8.03
CA LEU A 130 4.04 1.33 7.88
C LEU A 130 4.02 0.10 8.80
N VAL A 131 2.95 -0.07 9.58
CA VAL A 131 2.80 -1.15 10.58
C VAL A 131 1.63 -2.07 10.20
N VAL A 132 1.77 -3.37 10.45
CA VAL A 132 0.74 -4.40 10.23
C VAL A 132 0.61 -5.30 11.44
N ASP A 133 -0.60 -5.73 11.76
CA ASP A 133 -0.86 -6.79 12.75
C ASP A 133 -1.41 -8.03 12.03
N PRO A 134 -0.56 -9.02 11.72
CA PRO A 134 -1.03 -10.26 11.10
C PRO A 134 -2.03 -11.01 12.00
N LEU A 135 -3.16 -11.43 11.42
CA LEU A 135 -4.18 -12.23 12.11
C LEU A 135 -3.85 -13.73 12.14
N THR A 136 -3.00 -14.19 11.21
CA THR A 136 -2.64 -15.60 11.05
C THR A 136 -1.16 -15.72 10.71
N GLN A 137 -0.57 -16.91 10.94
CA GLN A 137 0.79 -17.22 10.51
C GLN A 137 0.97 -17.03 9.00
N LYS A 138 -0.02 -17.42 8.19
CA LYS A 138 0.00 -17.22 6.73
C LYS A 138 0.10 -15.73 6.37
N SER A 139 -0.60 -14.86 7.11
CA SER A 139 -0.52 -13.41 6.93
C SER A 139 0.84 -12.86 7.38
N GLU A 140 1.41 -13.37 8.48
CA GLU A 140 2.74 -12.97 8.94
C GLU A 140 3.80 -13.34 7.88
N ASP A 141 3.76 -14.57 7.39
CA ASP A 141 4.67 -15.07 6.36
C ASP A 141 4.51 -14.30 5.04
N PHE A 142 3.29 -13.88 4.70
CA PHE A 142 3.05 -13.02 3.53
C PHE A 142 3.81 -11.70 3.64
N PHE A 143 3.64 -10.96 4.73
CA PHE A 143 4.31 -9.66 4.90
C PHE A 143 5.83 -9.81 5.01
N ARG A 144 6.34 -10.85 5.67
CA ARG A 144 7.78 -11.11 5.81
C ARG A 144 8.50 -11.31 4.47
N LYS A 145 7.80 -11.79 3.43
CA LYS A 145 8.37 -11.87 2.06
C LYS A 145 8.72 -10.50 1.47
N TYR A 146 8.08 -9.44 1.97
CA TYR A 146 8.26 -8.06 1.51
C TYR A 146 9.05 -7.22 2.53
N ASP A 147 10.06 -7.83 3.16
CA ASP A 147 10.98 -7.19 4.09
C ASP A 147 10.35 -6.56 5.35
N PHE A 148 9.10 -6.89 5.68
CA PHE A 148 8.50 -6.49 6.95
C PHE A 148 9.23 -7.18 8.13
N GLN A 149 9.60 -6.37 9.13
CA GLN A 149 10.37 -6.79 10.29
C GLN A 149 9.51 -6.78 11.55
N GLY A 150 9.84 -7.59 12.56
CA GLY A 150 9.10 -7.58 13.82
C GLY A 150 9.44 -6.36 14.68
N ILE A 151 8.45 -5.82 15.39
CA ILE A 151 8.65 -4.73 16.37
C ILE A 151 8.75 -5.20 17.83
N GLY A 152 8.79 -6.52 18.07
CA GLY A 152 8.96 -7.09 19.43
C GLY A 152 7.70 -7.18 20.27
N ARG A 153 6.51 -6.92 19.70
CA ARG A 153 5.21 -7.22 20.31
C ARG A 153 4.38 -8.14 19.40
N SER A 154 3.37 -8.78 19.99
CA SER A 154 2.52 -9.73 19.30
C SER A 154 1.04 -9.36 19.36
N PHE A 155 0.32 -9.73 18.29
CA PHE A 155 -1.12 -9.58 18.14
C PHE A 155 -1.71 -10.94 17.74
N HIS A 156 -2.65 -11.46 18.54
CA HIS A 156 -3.23 -12.80 18.32
C HIS A 156 -2.19 -13.94 18.18
N GLY A 157 -1.05 -13.83 18.89
CA GLY A 157 0.03 -14.82 18.83
C GLY A 157 1.00 -14.67 17.66
N ASN A 158 0.75 -13.74 16.72
CA ASN A 158 1.65 -13.42 15.61
C ASN A 158 2.45 -12.16 15.94
N GLN A 159 3.62 -11.97 15.32
CA GLN A 159 4.42 -10.76 15.51
C GLN A 159 3.77 -9.58 14.79
N THR A 160 3.61 -8.44 15.48
CA THR A 160 3.37 -7.17 14.81
C THR A 160 4.61 -6.84 13.98
N LEU A 161 4.39 -6.44 12.72
CA LEU A 161 5.47 -6.12 11.81
C LEU A 161 5.43 -4.67 11.37
N TYR A 162 6.57 -4.18 10.88
CA TYR A 162 6.71 -2.86 10.29
C TYR A 162 7.62 -2.86 9.07
N LEU A 163 7.45 -1.85 8.22
CA LEU A 163 8.31 -1.51 7.11
C LEU A 163 8.72 -0.03 7.21
N PRO A 164 10.03 0.30 7.33
CA PRO A 164 10.47 1.69 7.41
C PRO A 164 10.08 2.51 6.17
N MET A 165 9.71 3.79 6.34
CA MET A 165 9.41 4.67 5.18
C MET A 165 10.59 4.74 4.20
N LYS A 166 11.83 4.72 4.70
CA LYS A 166 13.02 4.65 3.86
C LYS A 166 13.05 3.41 2.96
N LYS A 167 12.58 2.27 3.46
CA LYS A 167 12.53 1.03 2.69
C LYS A 167 11.42 1.09 1.63
N ILE A 168 10.28 1.70 1.96
CA ILE A 168 9.19 1.96 1.01
C ILE A 168 9.71 2.83 -0.16
N ARG A 169 10.39 3.94 0.14
CA ARG A 169 11.05 4.78 -0.88
C ARG A 169 11.98 3.99 -1.80
N GLN A 170 12.80 3.10 -1.23
CA GLN A 170 13.74 2.28 -2.00
C GLN A 170 13.02 1.29 -2.91
N MET A 171 11.91 0.71 -2.45
CA MET A 171 11.08 -0.19 -3.26
C MET A 171 10.44 0.56 -4.43
N ILE A 172 9.84 1.73 -4.17
CA ILE A 172 9.27 2.59 -5.21
C ILE A 172 10.33 2.99 -6.24
N GLU A 173 11.50 3.43 -5.80
CA GLU A 173 12.60 3.77 -6.71
C GLU A 173 13.02 2.55 -7.56
N THR A 174 13.09 1.37 -6.96
CA THR A 174 13.46 0.14 -7.67
C THR A 174 12.43 -0.19 -8.75
N ASP A 175 11.14 -0.07 -8.43
CA ASP A 175 10.04 -0.30 -9.37
C ASP A 175 10.07 0.68 -10.54
N LEU A 176 10.19 1.98 -10.26
CA LEU A 176 10.30 3.02 -11.29
C LEU A 176 11.53 2.81 -12.18
N LEU A 177 12.66 2.35 -11.63
CA LEU A 177 13.85 2.02 -12.42
C LEU A 177 13.63 0.79 -13.31
N LEU A 178 12.84 -0.19 -12.87
CA LEU A 178 12.46 -1.33 -13.70
C LEU A 178 11.55 -0.88 -14.86
N GLY A 179 10.50 -0.10 -14.57
CA GLY A 179 9.62 0.47 -15.60
C GLY A 179 10.40 1.34 -16.61
N ALA A 180 11.33 2.18 -16.13
CA ALA A 180 12.22 2.95 -16.98
C ALA A 180 13.14 2.05 -17.82
N GLN A 181 13.65 0.95 -17.27
CA GLN A 181 14.47 0.01 -18.01
C GLN A 181 13.68 -0.66 -19.14
N GLU A 182 12.43 -1.03 -18.89
CA GLU A 182 11.54 -1.59 -19.90
C GLU A 182 11.26 -0.57 -21.01
N LYS A 183 10.91 0.67 -20.63
CA LYS A 183 10.64 1.76 -21.58
C LYS A 183 11.85 2.13 -22.44
N PHE A 184 13.03 2.27 -21.84
CA PHE A 184 14.24 2.74 -22.55
C PHE A 184 15.12 1.61 -23.11
N GLY A 185 14.78 0.35 -22.81
CA GLY A 185 15.48 -0.85 -23.26
C GLY A 185 16.88 -1.05 -22.67
N SER A 186 17.24 -0.34 -21.59
CA SER A 186 18.57 -0.47 -20.96
C SER A 186 18.61 0.09 -19.54
N LYS A 187 19.21 -0.68 -18.63
CA LYS A 187 19.48 -0.25 -17.24
C LYS A 187 20.29 1.05 -17.18
N ALA A 188 21.28 1.23 -18.05
CA ALA A 188 22.12 2.43 -18.07
C ALA A 188 21.33 3.67 -18.52
N LYS A 189 20.40 3.51 -19.47
CA LYS A 189 19.52 4.59 -19.91
C LYS A 189 18.49 4.93 -18.84
N ALA A 190 17.91 3.93 -18.17
CA ALA A 190 17.01 4.12 -17.04
C ALA A 190 17.67 4.91 -15.92
N GLN A 191 18.87 4.50 -15.50
CA GLN A 191 19.64 5.22 -14.47
C GLN A 191 19.93 6.66 -14.90
N ARG A 192 20.37 6.86 -16.14
CA ARG A 192 20.64 8.20 -16.67
C ARG A 192 19.37 9.07 -16.64
N TRP A 193 18.24 8.55 -17.10
CA TRP A 193 16.96 9.27 -17.05
C TRP A 193 16.60 9.63 -15.61
N PHE A 194 16.72 8.67 -14.68
CA PHE A 194 16.35 8.87 -13.28
C PHE A 194 17.15 9.96 -12.56
N ASP A 195 18.38 10.21 -13.02
CA ASP A 195 19.29 11.22 -12.49
C ASP A 195 19.37 12.50 -13.35
N THR A 196 18.59 12.59 -14.45
CA THR A 196 18.57 13.77 -15.33
C THR A 196 17.36 14.66 -14.99
N PRO A 197 17.55 15.98 -14.78
CA PRO A 197 16.44 16.92 -14.64
C PRO A 197 15.51 16.92 -15.85
N ASP A 198 14.20 17.00 -15.61
CA ASP A 198 13.18 17.07 -16.65
C ASP A 198 12.30 18.31 -16.44
N ASP A 199 12.11 19.10 -17.49
CA ASP A 199 11.28 20.31 -17.43
C ASP A 199 9.80 19.97 -17.18
N LEU A 200 9.34 18.77 -17.60
CA LEU A 200 7.99 18.27 -17.28
C LEU A 200 7.82 17.99 -15.80
N LEU A 201 8.93 17.82 -15.06
CA LEU A 201 8.97 17.62 -13.61
C LEU A 201 9.39 18.90 -12.87
N GLY A 202 9.20 20.08 -13.48
CA GLY A 202 9.58 21.36 -12.89
C GLY A 202 11.10 21.52 -12.69
N GLY A 203 11.90 20.84 -13.52
CA GLY A 203 13.36 20.83 -13.42
C GLY A 203 13.90 19.89 -12.34
N LEU A 204 13.05 19.06 -11.72
CA LEU A 204 13.50 18.00 -10.83
C LEU A 204 13.97 16.78 -11.63
N THR A 205 14.91 16.04 -11.05
CA THR A 205 15.21 14.68 -11.50
C THR A 205 14.07 13.75 -11.05
N PRO A 206 13.73 12.68 -11.79
CA PRO A 206 12.79 11.66 -11.33
C PRO A 206 13.07 11.16 -9.91
N ARG A 207 14.34 10.98 -9.55
CA ARG A 207 14.77 10.60 -8.19
C ARG A 207 14.28 11.54 -7.08
N LYS A 208 14.25 12.84 -7.35
CA LYS A 208 13.78 13.86 -6.41
C LYS A 208 12.26 13.97 -6.44
N MET A 209 11.67 13.77 -7.62
CA MET A 209 10.22 13.78 -7.79
C MET A 209 9.53 12.70 -6.94
N VAL A 210 10.19 11.56 -6.67
CA VAL A 210 9.69 10.54 -5.72
C VAL A 210 9.38 11.14 -4.34
N ASP A 211 10.12 12.17 -3.89
CA ASP A 211 9.95 12.77 -2.57
C ASP A 211 8.90 13.91 -2.54
N GLU A 212 8.29 14.22 -3.69
CA GLU A 212 7.25 15.25 -3.84
C GLU A 212 5.84 14.65 -3.77
N ALA A 213 4.87 15.42 -3.24
CA ALA A 213 3.47 15.00 -3.18
C ALA A 213 2.90 14.74 -4.58
N GLY A 214 2.28 13.57 -4.79
CA GLY A 214 1.81 13.12 -6.11
C GLY A 214 2.93 12.81 -7.11
N GLY A 215 4.21 12.90 -6.71
CA GLY A 215 5.32 12.76 -7.64
C GLY A 215 5.54 11.35 -8.16
N VAL A 216 5.22 10.33 -7.36
CA VAL A 216 5.27 8.92 -7.82
C VAL A 216 4.26 8.68 -8.94
N GLY A 217 3.01 9.11 -8.76
CA GLY A 217 1.98 8.96 -9.80
C GLY A 217 2.32 9.69 -11.10
N ALA A 218 2.92 10.89 -11.01
CA ALA A 218 3.42 11.61 -12.19
C ALA A 218 4.52 10.83 -12.94
N LEU A 219 5.40 10.13 -12.21
CA LEU A 219 6.43 9.29 -12.82
C LEU A 219 5.85 8.02 -13.44
N GLU A 220 4.85 7.40 -12.81
CA GLU A 220 4.14 6.24 -13.37
C GLU A 220 3.39 6.60 -14.66
N GLU A 221 2.74 7.77 -14.71
CA GLU A 221 2.12 8.29 -15.93
C GLU A 221 3.16 8.46 -17.04
N LEU A 222 4.31 9.08 -16.72
CA LEU A 222 5.41 9.23 -17.66
C LEU A 222 6.03 7.91 -18.10
N LEU A 223 5.99 6.83 -17.31
CA LEU A 223 6.62 5.56 -17.67
C LEU A 223 5.68 4.65 -18.45
N TYR A 224 4.41 4.59 -18.04
CA TYR A 224 3.49 3.55 -18.51
C TYR A 224 2.40 4.08 -19.45
N HIS A 225 2.19 5.40 -19.53
CA HIS A 225 1.09 6.01 -20.29
C HIS A 225 1.54 6.96 -21.41
N SER A 226 2.85 7.05 -21.69
CA SER A 226 3.43 7.90 -22.74
C SER A 226 4.04 7.15 -23.90
#